data_AF-A0A0F9RFB0-F1
#
_entry.id   AF-A0A0F9RFB0-F1
#
_cell.length_a   1.000
_cell.length_b   1.000
_cell.length_c   1.000
_cell.angle_alpha   90.00
_cell.angle_beta   90.00
_cell.angle_gamma   90.00
#
_symmetry.space_group_name_H-M   'P 1'
#
loop_
_entity.id
_entity.type
_entity.pdbx_description
1 polymer ?
#
loop_
_entity_poly.entity_id
_entity_poly.type
_entity_poly.pdbx_seq_one_letter_code
_entity_poly.pdbx_strand_id
1 'polypeptide(L)'
;MWTHFWDMHSGGGTKEPPYYHIFIEAEEDEAKQVFYNRFGHNPDRISCTCCGEDYSITSKESLAQLTGYHRGCRSLEVPKDPKTHLLMNDDPVIKTHLYLEENEKIPKGYKLSQNYPLIRKHMSLEKYCELSTILVIKSDEIKDEERIGDIPEQGYIWVD
;
A
#
# COMPACT_ATOMS: atom_id res chain seq x y z
N MET A 1 10.66 5.88 -3.72
CA MET A 1 9.21 5.69 -3.56
C MET A 1 8.91 4.21 -3.53
N TRP A 2 7.82 3.82 -2.90
CA TRP A 2 7.30 2.46 -2.89
C TRP A 2 5.82 2.47 -3.25
N THR A 3 5.39 1.44 -3.98
CA THR A 3 4.01 1.22 -4.38
C THR A 3 3.54 -0.15 -3.87
N HIS A 4 2.37 -0.18 -3.25
CA HIS A 4 1.73 -1.36 -2.69
C HIS A 4 0.55 -1.78 -3.56
N PHE A 5 0.51 -3.05 -3.93
CA PHE A 5 -0.62 -3.72 -4.55
C PHE A 5 -1.20 -4.71 -3.54
N TRP A 6 -2.36 -4.39 -2.99
CA TRP A 6 -3.09 -5.27 -2.09
C TRP A 6 -4.18 -6.02 -2.86
N ASP A 7 -4.07 -7.34 -2.98
CA ASP A 7 -5.13 -8.17 -3.55
C ASP A 7 -6.42 -8.07 -2.72
N MET A 8 -7.47 -7.54 -3.35
CA MET A 8 -8.79 -7.31 -2.74
C MET A 8 -9.73 -8.52 -2.86
N HIS A 9 -9.21 -9.74 -2.98
CA HIS A 9 -10.05 -10.94 -3.11
C HIS A 9 -11.04 -11.12 -1.95
N SER A 10 -12.35 -11.07 -2.25
CA SER A 10 -13.43 -11.35 -1.31
C SER A 10 -13.95 -12.78 -1.50
N GLY A 11 -13.25 -13.77 -0.93
CA GLY A 11 -13.67 -15.18 -0.92
C GLY A 11 -13.24 -16.02 -2.14
N GLY A 12 -12.70 -15.40 -3.19
CA GLY A 12 -11.91 -16.08 -4.24
C GLY A 12 -10.46 -16.31 -3.80
N GLY A 13 -9.69 -17.07 -4.60
CA GLY A 13 -8.23 -17.17 -4.43
C GLY A 13 -7.52 -15.86 -4.75
N THR A 14 -6.25 -15.75 -4.35
CA THR A 14 -5.37 -14.65 -4.77
C THR A 14 -5.11 -14.68 -6.27
N LYS A 15 -4.94 -13.51 -6.88
CA LYS A 15 -4.64 -13.36 -8.31
C LYS A 15 -3.18 -13.70 -8.60
N GLU A 16 -2.28 -13.33 -7.67
CA GLU A 16 -0.87 -13.74 -7.69
C GLU A 16 -0.54 -14.67 -6.51
N PRO A 17 -0.97 -15.95 -6.51
CA PRO A 17 -0.62 -16.84 -5.43
C PRO A 17 0.90 -16.98 -5.25
N PRO A 18 1.42 -16.98 -4.02
CA PRO A 18 0.72 -16.94 -2.73
C PRO A 18 0.52 -15.54 -2.12
N TYR A 19 0.74 -14.48 -2.89
CA TYR A 19 0.91 -13.13 -2.39
C TYR A 19 -0.42 -12.41 -2.15
N TYR A 20 -0.60 -11.89 -0.93
CA TYR A 20 -1.69 -10.96 -0.59
C TYR A 20 -1.27 -9.50 -0.77
N HIS A 21 0.03 -9.24 -0.60
CA HIS A 21 0.60 -7.92 -0.72
C HIS A 21 1.88 -8.00 -1.53
N ILE A 22 1.95 -7.19 -2.57
CA ILE A 22 3.12 -7.03 -3.41
C ILE A 22 3.59 -5.57 -3.26
N PHE A 23 4.85 -5.38 -2.92
CA PHE A 23 5.47 -4.06 -2.77
C PHE A 23 6.56 -3.91 -3.82
N ILE A 24 6.52 -2.83 -4.58
CA ILE A 24 7.51 -2.53 -5.63
C ILE A 24 8.15 -1.19 -5.31
N GLU A 25 9.48 -1.15 -5.27
CA GLU A 25 10.26 0.07 -5.06
C GLU A 25 10.35 0.91 -6.34
N ALA A 26 9.22 1.49 -6.73
CA ALA A 26 9.11 2.42 -7.84
C ALA A 26 7.94 3.40 -7.60
N GLU A 27 7.90 4.49 -8.37
CA GLU A 27 6.71 5.35 -8.48
C GLU A 27 5.53 4.56 -9.06
N GLU A 28 4.31 5.03 -8.81
CA GLU A 28 3.09 4.25 -9.08
C GLU A 28 2.96 3.80 -10.54
N ASP A 29 3.12 4.71 -11.50
CA ASP A 29 2.98 4.41 -12.94
C ASP A 29 4.01 3.36 -13.39
N GLU A 30 5.27 3.52 -12.95
CA GLU A 30 6.33 2.55 -13.25
C GLU A 30 6.08 1.21 -12.54
N ALA A 31 5.65 1.24 -11.27
CA ALA A 31 5.35 0.04 -10.52
C ALA A 31 4.21 -0.76 -11.16
N LYS A 32 3.19 -0.09 -11.71
CA LYS A 32 2.11 -0.73 -12.47
C LYS A 32 2.65 -1.41 -13.73
N GLN A 33 3.56 -0.75 -14.45
CA GLN A 33 4.19 -1.33 -15.64
C GLN A 33 5.01 -2.58 -15.30
N VAL A 34 5.82 -2.47 -14.23
CA VAL A 34 6.61 -3.59 -13.70
C VAL A 34 5.69 -4.74 -13.29
N PHE A 35 4.61 -4.44 -12.56
CA PHE A 35 3.62 -5.44 -12.15
C PHE A 35 3.04 -6.17 -13.37
N TYR A 36 2.55 -5.42 -14.36
CA TYR A 36 1.95 -5.99 -15.56
C TYR A 36 2.94 -6.85 -16.33
N ASN A 37 4.17 -6.37 -16.55
CA ASN A 37 5.20 -7.11 -17.27
C ASN A 37 5.66 -8.37 -16.52
N ARG A 38 5.64 -8.34 -15.18
CA ARG A 38 6.06 -9.46 -14.31
C ARG A 38 5.00 -10.56 -14.24
N PHE A 39 3.74 -10.19 -14.10
CA PHE A 39 2.64 -11.12 -13.78
C PHE A 39 1.68 -11.36 -14.95
N GLY A 40 1.67 -10.49 -15.96
CA GLY A 40 0.75 -10.57 -17.10
C GLY A 40 -0.69 -10.17 -16.79
N HIS A 41 -0.95 -9.63 -15.60
CA HIS A 41 -2.26 -9.15 -15.18
C HIS A 41 -2.27 -7.63 -15.04
N ASN A 42 -3.31 -6.98 -15.55
CA ASN A 42 -3.48 -5.53 -15.41
C ASN A 42 -3.79 -5.19 -13.94
N PRO A 43 -2.95 -4.39 -13.25
CA PRO A 43 -3.18 -4.02 -11.85
C PRO A 43 -4.40 -3.12 -11.63
N ASP A 44 -4.87 -2.41 -12.67
CA ASP A 44 -6.06 -1.57 -12.65
C ASP A 44 -7.33 -2.31 -13.10
N ARG A 45 -7.26 -3.64 -13.28
CA ARG A 45 -8.40 -4.44 -13.71
C ARG A 45 -9.53 -4.37 -12.69
N ILE A 46 -10.72 -4.03 -13.17
CA ILE A 46 -11.97 -4.14 -12.41
C ILE A 46 -12.64 -5.46 -12.78
N SER A 47 -12.71 -6.36 -11.79
CA SER A 47 -13.26 -7.72 -11.97
C SER A 47 -14.74 -7.68 -12.38
N CYS A 48 -15.56 -6.95 -11.61
CA CYS A 48 -16.96 -6.68 -11.93
C CYS A 48 -17.50 -5.48 -11.16
N THR A 49 -18.68 -5.01 -11.53
CA THR A 49 -19.39 -3.92 -10.85
C THR A 49 -19.72 -4.20 -9.37
N CYS A 50 -19.73 -5.48 -8.96
CA CYS A 50 -19.97 -5.89 -7.58
C CYS A 50 -18.67 -6.03 -6.77
N CYS A 51 -17.64 -6.66 -7.36
CA CYS A 51 -16.38 -6.95 -6.68
C CYS A 51 -15.41 -5.76 -6.70
N GLY A 52 -15.53 -4.87 -7.67
CA GLY A 52 -14.64 -3.72 -7.83
C GLY A 52 -13.26 -4.09 -8.40
N GLU A 53 -12.29 -3.27 -8.03
CA GLU A 53 -10.87 -3.39 -8.41
C GLU A 53 -10.25 -4.68 -7.86
N ASP A 54 -9.40 -5.32 -8.65
CA ASP A 54 -8.67 -6.52 -8.20
C ASP A 54 -7.64 -6.19 -7.12
N TYR A 55 -7.04 -5.00 -7.19
CA TYR A 55 -6.01 -4.53 -6.27
C TYR A 55 -6.34 -3.14 -5.74
N SER A 56 -6.10 -2.92 -4.45
CA SER A 56 -5.99 -1.58 -3.90
C SER A 56 -4.54 -1.12 -4.03
N ILE A 57 -4.32 -0.02 -4.73
CA ILE A 57 -2.99 0.52 -5.04
C ILE A 57 -2.72 1.76 -4.19
N THR A 58 -1.56 1.83 -3.55
CA THR A 58 -1.18 2.96 -2.71
C THR A 58 0.33 3.16 -2.69
N SER A 59 0.76 4.43 -2.72
CA SER A 59 2.18 4.79 -2.79
C SER A 59 2.64 5.63 -1.58
N LYS A 60 3.86 5.37 -1.09
CA LYS A 60 4.53 6.17 -0.04
C LYS A 60 6.04 6.18 -0.24
N GLU A 61 6.71 7.16 0.35
CA GLU A 61 8.17 7.30 0.26
C GLU A 61 8.94 6.11 0.83
N SER A 62 8.40 5.41 1.83
CA SER A 62 9.06 4.27 2.47
C SER A 62 8.13 3.06 2.65
N LEU A 63 8.73 1.87 2.47
CA LEU A 63 8.06 0.59 2.75
C LEU A 63 7.57 0.47 4.20
N ALA A 64 8.29 1.07 5.15
CA ALA A 64 7.91 1.08 6.56
C ALA A 64 6.54 1.72 6.79
N GLN A 65 6.24 2.82 6.09
CA GLN A 65 4.94 3.50 6.18
C GLN A 65 3.83 2.76 5.44
N LEU A 66 4.09 2.15 4.27
CA LEU A 66 3.09 1.33 3.58
C LEU A 66 2.64 0.14 4.42
N THR A 67 3.59 -0.50 5.09
CA THR A 67 3.34 -1.73 5.85
C THR A 67 2.87 -1.47 7.29
N GLY A 68 2.94 -0.22 7.78
CA GLY A 68 2.74 0.11 9.19
C GLY A 68 1.40 -0.37 9.76
N TYR A 69 0.31 -0.22 9.00
CA TYR A 69 -0.99 -0.77 9.38
C TYR A 69 -0.94 -2.30 9.52
N HIS A 70 -0.39 -2.97 8.51
CA HIS A 70 -0.37 -4.43 8.47
C HIS A 70 0.48 -5.05 9.57
N ARG A 71 1.55 -4.35 9.94
CA ARG A 71 2.51 -4.70 10.99
C ARG A 71 2.05 -4.35 12.40
N GLY A 72 0.88 -3.72 12.58
CA GLY A 72 0.41 -3.32 13.90
C GLY A 72 1.27 -2.21 14.53
N CYS A 73 1.78 -1.29 13.72
CA CYS A 73 2.42 -0.07 14.21
C CYS A 73 1.39 0.85 14.86
N ARG A 74 1.83 1.63 15.85
CA ARG A 74 1.01 2.70 16.41
C ARG A 74 0.81 3.77 15.34
N SER A 75 -0.37 4.38 15.25
CA SER A 75 -0.63 5.47 14.30
C SER A 75 -0.89 6.79 15.00
N LEU A 76 -0.51 7.88 14.33
CA LEU A 76 -0.85 9.23 14.74
C LEU A 76 -2.34 9.51 14.51
N GLU A 77 -2.93 10.32 15.40
CA GLU A 77 -4.22 10.95 15.17
C GLU A 77 -4.05 12.05 14.10
N VAL A 78 -4.80 11.95 13.00
CA VAL A 78 -4.80 12.96 11.95
C VAL A 78 -5.44 14.24 12.49
N PRO A 79 -4.74 15.40 12.47
CA PRO A 79 -5.28 16.64 12.98
C PRO A 79 -6.49 17.08 12.13
N LYS A 80 -7.38 17.83 12.76
CA LYS A 80 -8.54 18.44 12.09
C LYS A 80 -8.29 19.92 11.88
N ASP A 81 -8.66 20.41 10.71
CA ASP A 81 -8.68 21.84 10.45
C ASP A 81 -9.66 22.52 11.43
N PRO A 82 -9.27 23.58 12.15
CA PRO A 82 -10.09 24.18 13.19
C PRO A 82 -11.32 24.93 12.65
N LYS A 83 -11.35 25.27 11.35
CA LYS A 83 -12.45 26.00 10.71
C LYS A 83 -13.43 25.06 10.05
N THR A 84 -12.94 24.07 9.31
CA THR A 84 -13.78 23.16 8.52
C THR A 84 -14.08 21.86 9.26
N HIS A 85 -13.31 21.56 10.32
CA HIS A 85 -13.35 20.29 11.06
C HIS A 85 -13.03 19.05 10.20
N LEU A 86 -12.53 19.24 8.98
CA LEU A 86 -12.08 18.18 8.09
C LEU A 86 -10.70 17.66 8.52
N LEU A 87 -10.43 16.39 8.22
CA LEU A 87 -9.13 15.76 8.47
C LEU A 87 -8.06 16.35 7.53
N MET A 88 -6.92 16.73 8.08
CA MET A 88 -5.78 17.25 7.34
C MET A 88 -4.86 16.10 6.91
N ASN A 89 -5.34 15.28 5.98
CA ASN A 89 -4.58 14.12 5.46
C ASN A 89 -3.32 14.54 4.68
N ASP A 90 -3.28 15.78 4.23
CA ASP A 90 -2.18 16.43 3.53
C ASP A 90 -1.12 17.04 4.46
N ASP A 91 -1.32 16.97 5.79
CA ASP A 91 -0.33 17.38 6.77
C ASP A 91 1.02 16.65 6.51
N PRO A 92 2.16 17.36 6.46
CA PRO A 92 3.43 16.78 6.05
C PRO A 92 3.93 15.67 6.97
N VAL A 93 3.64 15.75 8.28
CA VAL A 93 3.99 14.68 9.23
C VAL A 93 3.08 13.48 9.02
N ILE A 94 1.78 13.69 8.81
CA ILE A 94 0.86 12.59 8.51
C ILE A 94 1.19 11.91 7.18
N LYS A 95 1.55 12.66 6.14
CA LYS A 95 1.89 12.07 4.83
C LYS A 95 3.09 11.13 4.91
N THR A 96 4.11 11.52 5.67
CA THR A 96 5.44 10.86 5.71
C THR A 96 5.64 9.95 6.92
N HIS A 97 4.84 10.11 7.98
CA HIS A 97 5.15 9.57 9.30
C HIS A 97 3.91 9.20 10.13
N LEU A 98 2.86 8.71 9.45
CA LEU A 98 1.61 8.29 10.10
C LEU A 98 1.82 7.13 11.07
N TYR A 99 2.62 6.14 10.71
CA TYR A 99 2.89 4.95 11.50
C TYR A 99 4.22 5.06 12.22
N LEU A 100 4.22 4.75 13.52
CA LEU A 100 5.37 4.79 14.39
C LEU A 100 5.82 3.38 14.74
N GLU A 101 7.13 3.15 14.70
CA GLU A 101 7.69 1.91 15.22
C GLU A 101 7.51 1.78 16.75
N GLU A 102 7.72 0.57 17.28
CA GLU A 102 7.46 0.25 18.69
C GLU A 102 8.09 1.25 19.66
N ASN A 103 9.33 1.66 19.41
CA ASN A 103 10.11 2.54 20.28
C ASN A 103 10.23 3.99 19.78
N GLU A 104 9.52 4.33 18.72
CA GLU A 104 9.60 5.66 18.12
C GLU A 104 8.85 6.71 18.97
N LYS A 105 9.43 7.91 19.07
CA LYS A 105 8.85 9.01 19.84
C LYS A 105 7.75 9.68 19.00
N ILE A 106 6.68 10.06 19.67
CA ILE A 106 5.59 10.82 19.05
C ILE A 106 6.14 12.20 18.63
N PRO A 107 5.96 12.63 17.37
CA PRO A 107 6.35 13.97 16.94
C PRO A 107 5.68 15.06 17.79
N LYS A 108 6.39 16.16 18.04
CA LYS A 108 5.89 17.26 18.89
C LYS A 108 4.59 17.82 18.32
N GLY A 109 3.55 17.87 19.16
CA GLY A 109 2.23 18.40 18.77
C GLY A 109 1.25 17.35 18.26
N TYR A 110 1.69 16.12 18.06
CA TYR A 110 0.85 15.00 17.62
C TYR A 110 0.45 14.11 18.80
N LYS A 111 -0.59 13.31 18.59
CA LYS A 111 -1.11 12.34 19.55
C LYS A 111 -1.24 10.99 18.86
N LEU A 112 -1.26 9.92 19.64
CA LEU A 112 -1.60 8.60 19.13
C LEU A 112 -3.11 8.48 18.91
N SER A 113 -3.49 7.82 17.84
CA SER A 113 -4.88 7.43 17.61
C SER A 113 -5.33 6.46 18.69
N GLN A 114 -6.45 6.77 19.36
CA GLN A 114 -7.03 5.92 20.41
C GLN A 114 -8.06 4.91 19.88
N ASN A 115 -8.40 4.99 18.58
CA ASN A 115 -9.64 4.42 18.06
C ASN A 115 -9.57 2.97 17.62
N TYR A 116 -8.42 2.31 17.70
CA TYR A 116 -8.33 0.88 17.41
C TYR A 116 -7.38 0.21 18.39
N PRO A 117 -7.86 -0.66 19.30
CA PRO A 117 -6.97 -1.67 19.84
C PRO A 117 -6.44 -2.41 18.62
N LEU A 118 -5.14 -2.26 18.35
CA LEU A 118 -4.49 -3.02 17.29
C LEU A 118 -4.67 -4.47 17.67
N ILE A 119 -5.66 -5.14 17.05
CA ILE A 119 -5.90 -6.58 17.21
C ILE A 119 -4.61 -7.33 16.84
N ARG A 120 -3.78 -6.71 15.99
CA ARG A 120 -2.49 -7.21 15.54
C ARG A 120 -1.40 -6.87 16.54
N LYS A 121 -0.64 -7.88 16.94
CA LYS A 121 0.63 -7.71 17.64
C LYS A 121 1.65 -7.06 16.67
N HIS A 122 2.43 -6.11 17.17
CA HIS A 122 3.49 -5.48 16.40
C HIS A 122 4.46 -6.52 15.80
N MET A 123 4.91 -6.25 14.56
CA MET A 123 5.91 -7.02 13.84
C MET A 123 6.94 -6.07 13.21
N SER A 124 8.23 -6.42 13.30
CA SER A 124 9.28 -5.65 12.62
C SER A 124 9.11 -5.72 11.10
N LEU A 125 9.68 -4.74 10.39
CA LEU A 125 9.62 -4.70 8.94
C LEU A 125 10.29 -5.93 8.32
N GLU A 126 11.45 -6.32 8.84
CA GLU A 126 12.23 -7.46 8.34
C GLU A 126 11.40 -8.74 8.43
N LYS A 127 10.81 -9.00 9.61
CA LYS A 127 9.98 -10.19 9.82
C LYS A 127 8.72 -10.19 8.97
N TYR A 128 8.14 -9.01 8.70
CA TYR A 128 6.97 -8.89 7.84
C TYR A 128 7.32 -9.23 6.39
N CYS A 129 8.47 -8.77 5.89
CA CYS A 129 8.94 -9.08 4.54
C CYS A 129 9.33 -10.56 4.34
N GLU A 130 9.57 -11.30 5.42
CA GLU A 130 9.84 -12.75 5.38
C GLU A 130 8.58 -13.62 5.28
N LEU A 131 7.38 -13.04 5.44
CA LEU A 131 6.13 -13.80 5.34
C LEU A 131 5.92 -14.28 3.91
N SER A 132 5.57 -15.56 3.74
CA SER A 132 5.38 -16.16 2.41
C SER A 132 4.23 -15.56 1.59
N THR A 133 3.37 -14.76 2.21
CA THR A 133 2.25 -14.07 1.55
C THR A 133 2.61 -12.64 1.16
N ILE A 134 3.86 -12.23 1.35
CA ILE A 134 4.39 -10.91 1.03
C ILE A 134 5.45 -11.06 -0.04
N LEU A 135 5.35 -10.25 -1.10
CA LEU A 135 6.41 -10.10 -2.09
C LEU A 135 6.96 -8.68 -2.02
N VAL A 136 8.27 -8.55 -1.99
CA VAL A 136 8.98 -7.28 -2.05
C VAL A 136 9.90 -7.33 -3.26
N ILE A 137 9.74 -6.38 -4.18
CA ILE A 137 10.57 -6.21 -5.37
C ILE A 137 11.30 -4.89 -5.23
N LYS A 138 12.61 -4.95 -5.03
CA LYS A 138 13.46 -3.77 -4.89
C LYS A 138 13.82 -3.20 -6.25
N SER A 139 14.24 -1.94 -6.24
CA SER A 139 14.55 -1.18 -7.45
C SER A 139 15.69 -1.80 -8.26
N ASP A 140 16.65 -2.45 -7.61
CA ASP A 140 17.79 -3.15 -8.23
C ASP A 140 17.43 -4.55 -8.77
N GLU A 141 16.26 -5.08 -8.41
CA GLU A 141 15.72 -6.35 -8.92
C GLU A 141 14.80 -6.17 -10.14
N ILE A 142 14.48 -4.92 -10.50
CA ILE A 142 13.63 -4.58 -11.65
C ILE A 142 14.50 -4.43 -12.89
N LYS A 143 14.22 -5.26 -13.90
CA LYS A 143 14.93 -5.22 -15.18
C LYS A 143 14.43 -4.06 -16.04
N ASP A 144 15.28 -3.55 -16.92
CA ASP A 144 14.96 -2.41 -17.78
C ASP A 144 13.76 -2.68 -18.69
N GLU A 145 13.64 -3.91 -19.22
CA GLU A 145 12.51 -4.32 -20.05
C GLU A 145 11.17 -4.35 -19.31
N GLU A 146 11.17 -4.39 -17.98
CA GLU A 146 9.95 -4.41 -17.18
C GLU A 146 9.43 -3.01 -16.88
N ARG A 147 10.24 -1.96 -17.06
CA ARG A 147 9.88 -0.57 -16.76
C ARG A 147 9.15 0.14 -17.90
N ILE A 148 9.07 -0.49 -19.07
CA ILE A 148 8.51 0.10 -20.29
C ILE A 148 7.41 -0.78 -20.88
N GLY A 149 6.55 -0.16 -21.68
CA GLY A 149 5.46 -0.84 -22.37
C GLY A 149 4.15 -0.09 -22.21
N ASP A 150 3.08 -0.75 -22.61
CA ASP A 150 1.71 -0.28 -22.44
C ASP A 150 0.94 -1.32 -21.63
N ILE A 151 0.13 -0.85 -20.68
CA ILE A 151 -0.84 -1.68 -19.96
C ILE A 151 -2.18 -1.53 -20.69
N PRO A 152 -2.73 -2.61 -21.29
CA PRO A 152 -4.00 -2.53 -21.99
C PRO A 152 -5.14 -2.32 -21.00
N GLU A 153 -6.12 -1.47 -21.32
CA GLU A 153 -7.36 -1.37 -20.54
C GLU A 153 -8.07 -2.73 -20.50
N GLN A 154 -8.42 -3.20 -19.30
CA GLN A 154 -9.03 -4.52 -19.09
C GLN A 154 -10.07 -4.49 -17.97
N GLY A 155 -11.12 -5.29 -18.13
CA GLY A 155 -12.20 -5.41 -17.14
C GLY A 155 -13.34 -4.43 -17.41
N TYR A 156 -14.06 -4.07 -16.35
CA TYR A 156 -15.12 -3.07 -16.44
C TYR A 156 -14.52 -1.66 -16.47
N ILE A 157 -15.01 -0.84 -17.38
CA ILE A 157 -14.64 0.56 -17.49
C ILE A 157 -15.85 1.38 -17.00
N TRP A 158 -15.64 2.24 -16.01
CA TRP A 158 -16.66 3.21 -15.61
C TRP A 158 -16.77 4.25 -16.73
N VAL A 159 -17.95 4.39 -17.31
CA VAL A 159 -18.24 5.43 -18.31
C VAL A 159 -18.89 6.59 -17.57
N ASP A 160 -18.29 7.78 -17.67
CA ASP A 160 -18.79 9.03 -17.09
C ASP A 160 -20.16 9.48 -17.65
#